data_AF-H3AK43-F1
#
_entry.id   AF-H3AK43-F1
#
_cell.length_a   1.000
_cell.length_b   1.000
_cell.length_c   1.000
_cell.angle_alpha   90.00
_cell.angle_beta   90.00
_cell.angle_gamma   90.00
#
_symmetry.space_group_name_H-M   'P 1'
#
loop_
_entity.id
_entity.type
_entity.pdbx_description
1 polymer ?
#
loop_
_entity_poly.entity_id
_entity_poly.type
_entity_poly.pdbx_seq_one_letter_code
_entity_poly.pdbx_strand_id
1 'polypeptide(L)'
;LTCTGTLSRRLLCCLEKAFTPHVLQTRALSGADAANALRPFYFAVHPDFFGQYPRERDVNENSLKRLNSYLETLQKPGVRSLKPTQLTFYVRDTDKDPAQEPINASGLGFRAVSFTLQTRDLLTTVLDVLQSCSLSTEHVQNFKDPVVSNHQHPGSSGSFYRPIKWNKTYYSFTGFRDPEEELEQARRVDPTLTSWLDNNEASATKKLKDSLPRREELTRLKTELCEQLKLNNIRWQRSWGIAHRCSQLHSLSRLSHQNPEALKNVKGRTLIFTDRTGMNAVGHVMLGTVDVHHHWTKLFERLPSHYILQRHLSLLEDRISHLLGGIQIIYLEELQPSLTLEESYSSLHTFYKRLFNSRLPFHPRSLRGLKMILDTGFCTPSLHELGHFNIPSACDLASLQWFILTKAQEARKKLKRIEDLEVKERELLQACTEKHSLRMLYKESSVSSAQMVSCCKRLLEEPFPSLQGMHLCISHFYSVLQDGDLCIPWDWKS
;
A
#
# COMPACT_ATOMS: atom_id res chain seq x y z
N LEU A 1 50.47 12.47 -62.61
CA LEU A 1 51.09 11.12 -62.63
C LEU A 1 51.01 10.55 -61.21
N THR A 2 50.23 9.47 -61.11
CA THR A 2 49.98 8.53 -60.01
C THR A 2 50.77 8.66 -58.70
N CYS A 3 50.05 8.68 -57.57
CA CYS A 3 50.17 7.63 -56.54
C CYS A 3 48.98 7.62 -55.55
N THR A 4 48.71 6.43 -55.05
CA THR A 4 47.56 5.86 -54.33
C THR A 4 47.39 6.27 -52.86
N GLY A 5 46.17 6.16 -52.30
CA GLY A 5 45.98 6.00 -50.85
C GLY A 5 44.61 6.38 -50.25
N THR A 6 43.72 5.40 -50.13
CA THR A 6 42.75 5.15 -49.01
C THR A 6 42.03 6.31 -48.31
N LEU A 7 40.70 6.37 -48.44
CA LEU A 7 39.72 6.35 -47.33
C LEU A 7 38.29 6.40 -47.89
N SER A 8 37.61 5.25 -47.85
CA SER A 8 36.27 5.05 -48.38
C SER A 8 35.22 5.11 -47.26
N ARG A 9 34.22 5.96 -47.49
CA ARG A 9 32.80 5.79 -47.12
C ARG A 9 32.43 5.66 -45.63
N ARG A 10 32.12 6.80 -45.00
CA ARG A 10 31.02 6.92 -44.02
C ARG A 10 30.43 8.32 -44.02
N LEU A 11 29.57 8.62 -44.99
CA LEU A 11 28.56 9.68 -44.91
C LEU A 11 27.73 9.63 -46.20
N LEU A 12 26.64 8.86 -46.17
CA LEU A 12 25.37 9.10 -46.88
C LEU A 12 24.51 7.84 -46.70
N CYS A 13 23.51 7.93 -45.83
CA CYS A 13 22.20 7.25 -45.92
C CYS A 13 21.40 7.60 -44.67
N CYS A 14 20.88 8.83 -44.66
CA CYS A 14 19.65 9.13 -43.95
C CYS A 14 18.47 8.73 -44.84
N LEU A 15 17.36 8.33 -44.22
CA LEU A 15 16.03 8.05 -44.79
C LEU A 15 15.89 6.72 -45.54
N GLU A 16 15.60 5.66 -44.78
CA GLU A 16 14.55 4.66 -45.05
C GLU A 16 14.68 3.52 -44.04
N LYS A 17 13.74 3.46 -43.07
CA LYS A 17 13.33 2.24 -42.33
C LYS A 17 12.23 2.60 -41.32
N ALA A 18 11.02 2.74 -41.84
CA ALA A 18 9.79 2.51 -41.09
C ALA A 18 9.03 1.40 -41.83
N PHE A 19 8.30 0.58 -41.07
CA PHE A 19 7.58 -0.65 -41.44
C PHE A 19 8.34 -1.98 -41.32
N THR A 20 8.35 -2.51 -40.08
CA THR A 20 8.31 -3.96 -39.83
C THR A 20 6.86 -4.34 -39.52
N PRO A 21 6.30 -5.42 -40.12
CA PRO A 21 4.93 -5.84 -39.84
C PRO A 21 4.85 -6.38 -38.41
N HIS A 22 3.91 -5.84 -37.63
CA HIS A 22 3.57 -6.34 -36.31
C HIS A 22 3.05 -7.78 -36.45
N VAL A 23 3.85 -8.77 -36.07
CA VAL A 23 3.36 -10.12 -35.82
C VAL A 23 2.48 -10.01 -34.58
N LEU A 24 1.17 -10.15 -34.75
CA LEU A 24 0.22 -10.31 -33.65
C LEU A 24 0.60 -11.59 -32.89
N GLN A 25 1.30 -11.45 -31.77
CA GLN A 25 1.50 -12.56 -30.83
C GLN A 25 0.21 -12.77 -30.05
N THR A 26 -0.57 -13.78 -30.45
CA THR A 26 -1.63 -14.34 -29.61
C THR A 26 -1.00 -14.90 -28.34
N ARG A 27 -1.38 -14.36 -27.17
CA ARG A 27 -0.87 -14.82 -25.88
C ARG A 27 -1.49 -16.18 -25.58
N ALA A 28 -0.68 -17.25 -25.52
CA ALA A 28 -1.14 -18.56 -25.09
C ALA A 28 -1.60 -18.51 -23.62
N LEU A 29 -2.69 -19.19 -23.30
CA LEU A 29 -3.30 -19.20 -21.97
C LEU A 29 -2.29 -19.75 -20.93
N SER A 30 -2.04 -19.01 -19.85
CA SER A 30 -1.09 -19.48 -18.82
C SER A 30 -1.75 -20.49 -17.87
N GLY A 31 -0.94 -21.27 -17.14
CA GLY A 31 -1.48 -22.21 -16.15
C GLY A 31 -2.31 -21.56 -15.04
N ALA A 32 -1.98 -20.32 -14.67
CA ALA A 32 -2.77 -19.54 -13.72
C ALA A 32 -4.12 -19.10 -14.31
N ASP A 33 -4.16 -18.80 -15.61
CA ASP A 33 -5.40 -18.44 -16.30
C ASP A 33 -6.33 -19.66 -16.43
N ALA A 34 -5.78 -20.85 -16.70
CA ALA A 34 -6.55 -22.10 -16.74
C ALA A 34 -7.13 -22.46 -15.36
N ALA A 35 -6.36 -22.31 -14.28
CA ALA A 35 -6.84 -22.56 -12.92
C ALA A 35 -7.96 -21.58 -12.52
N ASN A 36 -7.84 -20.31 -12.91
CA ASN A 36 -8.90 -19.33 -12.69
C ASN A 36 -10.16 -19.61 -13.52
N ALA A 37 -10.00 -20.05 -14.77
CA ALA A 37 -11.11 -20.40 -15.65
C ALA A 37 -11.89 -21.64 -15.15
N LEU A 38 -11.20 -22.63 -14.59
CA LEU A 38 -11.79 -23.85 -14.01
C LEU A 38 -12.37 -23.65 -12.60
N ARG A 39 -12.32 -22.45 -12.03
CA ARG A 39 -12.82 -22.17 -10.67
C ARG A 39 -14.28 -22.58 -10.43
N PRO A 40 -15.24 -22.32 -11.35
CA PRO A 40 -16.62 -22.81 -11.20
C PRO A 40 -16.69 -24.34 -11.13
N PHE A 41 -15.86 -25.03 -11.91
CA PHE A 41 -15.76 -26.49 -11.88
C PHE A 41 -15.22 -26.99 -10.53
N TYR A 42 -14.12 -26.42 -10.02
CA TYR A 42 -13.56 -26.82 -8.73
C TYR A 42 -14.57 -26.65 -7.59
N PHE A 43 -15.38 -25.58 -7.59
CA PHE A 43 -16.45 -25.40 -6.60
C PHE A 43 -17.61 -26.40 -6.73
N ALA A 44 -17.82 -26.99 -7.90
CA ALA A 44 -18.88 -27.96 -8.12
C ALA A 44 -18.46 -29.40 -7.74
N VAL A 45 -17.16 -29.71 -7.77
CA VAL A 45 -16.63 -31.08 -7.57
C VAL A 45 -15.70 -31.23 -6.35
N HIS A 46 -15.45 -30.17 -5.57
CA HIS A 46 -14.48 -30.23 -4.47
C HIS A 46 -14.83 -31.33 -3.44
N PRO A 47 -13.88 -32.21 -3.05
CA PRO A 47 -14.13 -33.35 -2.16
C PRO A 47 -14.79 -32.97 -0.82
N ASP A 48 -14.49 -31.80 -0.28
CA ASP A 48 -15.04 -31.31 0.99
C ASP A 48 -16.57 -31.16 0.98
N PHE A 49 -17.19 -30.97 -0.19
CA PHE A 49 -18.64 -30.90 -0.32
C PHE A 49 -19.32 -32.27 -0.32
N PHE A 50 -18.55 -33.36 -0.42
CA PHE A 50 -19.05 -34.74 -0.43
C PHE A 50 -18.75 -35.46 0.90
N GLY A 51 -18.66 -34.73 2.02
CA GLY A 51 -18.34 -35.29 3.34
C GLY A 51 -19.30 -36.39 3.81
N GLN A 52 -20.56 -36.36 3.36
CA GLN A 52 -21.58 -37.38 3.65
C GLN A 52 -21.53 -38.58 2.67
N TYR A 53 -20.68 -38.52 1.64
CA TYR A 53 -20.61 -39.47 0.52
C TYR A 53 -19.15 -39.90 0.28
N PRO A 54 -18.60 -40.81 1.12
CA PRO A 54 -17.16 -41.14 1.10
C PRO A 54 -16.67 -41.71 -0.23
N ARG A 55 -17.50 -42.47 -0.95
CA ARG A 55 -17.12 -43.07 -2.24
C ARG A 55 -16.99 -42.01 -3.33
N GLU A 56 -17.94 -41.08 -3.37
CA GLU A 56 -18.02 -39.97 -4.32
C GLU A 56 -16.90 -38.95 -4.07
N ARG A 57 -16.61 -38.70 -2.78
CA ARG A 57 -15.46 -37.92 -2.33
C ARG A 57 -14.13 -38.49 -2.84
N ASP A 58 -13.91 -39.79 -2.65
CA ASP A 58 -12.68 -40.47 -3.10
C ASP A 58 -12.55 -40.45 -4.63
N VAL A 59 -13.65 -40.62 -5.36
CA VAL A 59 -13.67 -40.53 -6.83
C VAL A 59 -13.31 -39.12 -7.29
N ASN A 60 -13.89 -38.08 -6.69
CA ASN A 60 -13.57 -36.69 -7.02
C ASN A 60 -12.13 -36.32 -6.69
N GLU A 61 -11.60 -36.75 -5.54
CA GLU A 61 -10.21 -36.48 -5.15
C GLU A 61 -9.22 -37.13 -6.13
N ASN A 62 -9.44 -38.40 -6.47
CA ASN A 62 -8.59 -39.13 -7.42
C ASN A 62 -8.68 -38.55 -8.83
N SER A 63 -9.88 -38.16 -9.28
CA SER A 63 -10.07 -37.52 -10.59
C SER A 63 -9.48 -36.11 -10.65
N LEU A 64 -9.52 -35.32 -9.56
CA LEU A 64 -8.86 -34.01 -9.47
C LEU A 64 -7.33 -34.12 -9.55
N LYS A 65 -6.74 -35.11 -8.86
CA LYS A 65 -5.30 -35.39 -8.94
C LYS A 65 -4.88 -35.72 -10.38
N ARG A 66 -5.66 -36.55 -11.07
CA ARG A 66 -5.41 -36.93 -12.47
C ARG A 66 -5.59 -35.74 -13.44
N LEU A 67 -6.60 -34.90 -13.22
CA LEU A 67 -6.83 -33.68 -14.00
C LEU A 67 -5.66 -32.68 -13.85
N ASN A 68 -5.25 -32.40 -12.61
CA ASN A 68 -4.16 -31.45 -12.35
C ASN A 68 -2.83 -31.95 -12.93
N SER A 69 -2.53 -33.26 -12.81
CA SER A 69 -1.35 -33.87 -13.44
C SER A 69 -1.39 -33.76 -14.98
N TYR A 70 -2.57 -33.89 -15.59
CA TYR A 70 -2.76 -33.70 -17.03
C TYR A 70 -2.50 -32.25 -17.45
N LEU A 71 -3.04 -31.26 -16.72
CA LEU A 71 -2.84 -29.82 -16.97
C LEU A 71 -1.38 -29.39 -16.78
N GLU A 72 -0.68 -29.92 -15.78
CA GLU A 72 0.75 -29.66 -15.58
C GLU A 72 1.60 -30.23 -16.72
N THR A 73 1.22 -31.39 -17.26
CA THR A 73 1.94 -32.02 -18.37
C THR A 73 1.76 -31.23 -19.67
N LEU A 74 0.58 -30.63 -19.88
CA LEU A 74 0.31 -29.73 -21.02
C LEU A 74 1.16 -28.45 -20.99
N GLN A 75 1.60 -28.00 -19.82
CA GLN A 75 2.39 -26.78 -19.67
C GLN A 75 3.91 -27.00 -19.85
N LYS A 76 4.38 -28.25 -19.94
CA LYS A 76 5.81 -28.56 -20.10
C LYS A 76 6.22 -28.54 -21.58
N PRO A 77 7.24 -27.76 -21.99
CA PRO A 77 7.68 -27.72 -23.38
C PRO A 77 8.36 -29.04 -23.79
N GLY A 78 7.91 -29.66 -24.89
CA GLY A 78 8.59 -30.81 -25.53
C GLY A 78 7.87 -32.16 -25.48
N VAL A 79 6.69 -32.28 -24.85
CA VAL A 79 5.93 -33.55 -24.79
C VAL A 79 5.09 -33.75 -26.06
N ARG A 80 5.34 -34.81 -26.84
CA ARG A 80 4.71 -35.02 -28.17
C ARG A 80 3.51 -35.98 -28.21
N SER A 81 3.12 -36.60 -27.09
CA SER A 81 1.88 -37.39 -27.01
C SER A 81 1.37 -37.56 -25.58
N LEU A 82 0.12 -37.16 -25.32
CA LEU A 82 -0.60 -37.47 -24.09
C LEU A 82 -1.52 -38.67 -24.32
N LYS A 83 -1.60 -39.56 -23.33
CA LYS A 83 -2.57 -40.66 -23.37
C LYS A 83 -3.97 -40.11 -23.04
N PRO A 84 -5.01 -40.51 -23.79
CA PRO A 84 -6.40 -40.23 -23.43
C PRO A 84 -6.66 -40.60 -21.98
N THR A 85 -7.14 -39.64 -21.18
CA THR A 85 -7.37 -39.84 -19.74
C THR A 85 -8.86 -39.71 -19.46
N GLN A 86 -9.52 -40.83 -19.16
CA GLN A 86 -10.92 -40.85 -18.72
C GLN A 86 -11.02 -40.44 -17.25
N LEU A 87 -11.88 -39.46 -16.98
CA LEU A 87 -12.15 -38.91 -15.66
C LEU A 87 -13.65 -39.02 -15.36
N THR A 88 -13.96 -39.27 -14.09
CA THR A 88 -15.33 -39.31 -13.58
C THR A 88 -15.43 -38.37 -12.39
N PHE A 89 -16.39 -37.45 -12.43
CA PHE A 89 -16.67 -36.51 -11.35
C PHE A 89 -18.13 -36.58 -10.94
N TYR A 90 -18.38 -36.46 -9.65
CA TYR A 90 -19.68 -36.13 -9.10
C TYR A 90 -19.79 -34.60 -9.01
N VAL A 91 -20.74 -34.02 -9.74
CA VAL A 91 -20.93 -32.58 -9.89
C VAL A 91 -22.23 -32.18 -9.18
N ARG A 92 -22.14 -31.21 -8.28
CA ARG A 92 -23.30 -30.60 -7.62
C ARG A 92 -24.13 -29.79 -8.61
N ASP A 93 -25.44 -30.01 -8.66
CA ASP A 93 -26.35 -29.13 -9.41
C ASP A 93 -26.50 -27.81 -8.64
N THR A 94 -26.01 -26.70 -9.21
CA THR A 94 -25.99 -25.38 -8.56
C THR A 94 -27.11 -24.45 -9.01
N ASP A 95 -27.77 -24.76 -10.12
CA ASP A 95 -28.94 -24.03 -10.61
C ASP A 95 -30.21 -24.71 -10.08
N LYS A 96 -30.71 -24.21 -8.95
CA LYS A 96 -32.09 -24.48 -8.51
C LYS A 96 -32.75 -23.18 -8.10
N ASP A 97 -33.66 -22.69 -8.95
CA ASP A 97 -34.78 -21.90 -8.46
C ASP A 97 -35.61 -22.80 -7.53
N PRO A 98 -35.96 -22.35 -6.31
CA PRO A 98 -36.58 -23.19 -5.28
C PRO A 98 -38.05 -23.61 -5.56
N ALA A 99 -38.56 -23.41 -6.78
CA ALA A 99 -39.99 -23.51 -7.09
C ALA A 99 -40.40 -24.65 -8.06
N GLN A 100 -39.52 -25.58 -8.44
CA GLN A 100 -39.91 -26.72 -9.29
C GLN A 100 -39.43 -28.07 -8.72
N GLU A 101 -40.37 -29.00 -8.61
CA GLU A 101 -40.13 -30.38 -8.15
C GLU A 101 -39.22 -31.18 -9.10
N PRO A 102 -38.43 -32.13 -8.59
CA PRO A 102 -37.39 -32.81 -9.36
C PRO A 102 -37.96 -33.89 -10.29
N ILE A 103 -37.72 -33.73 -11.60
CA ILE A 103 -38.02 -34.75 -12.62
C ILE A 103 -36.84 -35.72 -12.85
N ASN A 104 -35.71 -35.58 -12.14
CA ASN A 104 -34.55 -36.46 -12.35
C ASN A 104 -34.45 -37.59 -11.30
N ALA A 105 -34.37 -38.83 -11.79
CA ALA A 105 -34.57 -40.10 -11.08
C ALA A 105 -33.51 -40.51 -10.01
N SER A 106 -32.70 -39.58 -9.51
CA SER A 106 -31.71 -39.84 -8.44
C SER A 106 -31.70 -38.66 -7.48
N GLY A 107 -32.50 -38.70 -6.42
CA GLY A 107 -32.72 -37.61 -5.45
C GLY A 107 -31.52 -37.20 -4.58
N LEU A 108 -30.30 -37.22 -5.10
CA LEU A 108 -29.04 -37.03 -4.36
C LEU A 108 -28.42 -35.62 -4.51
N GLY A 109 -28.97 -34.72 -5.33
CA GLY A 109 -28.50 -33.33 -5.43
C GLY A 109 -27.15 -33.15 -6.16
N PHE A 110 -26.62 -34.22 -6.74
CA PHE A 110 -25.42 -34.23 -7.59
C PHE A 110 -25.56 -35.29 -8.68
N ARG A 111 -24.85 -35.10 -9.79
CA ARG A 111 -24.84 -36.02 -10.94
C ARG A 111 -23.43 -36.54 -11.23
N ALA A 112 -23.34 -37.79 -11.67
CA ALA A 112 -22.08 -38.36 -12.15
C ALA A 112 -21.85 -37.97 -13.61
N VAL A 113 -20.68 -37.39 -13.90
CA VAL A 113 -20.25 -36.97 -15.23
C VAL A 113 -18.94 -37.66 -15.54
N SER A 114 -18.89 -38.41 -16.65
CA SER A 114 -17.67 -39.05 -17.14
C SER A 114 -17.30 -38.53 -18.51
N PHE A 115 -16.06 -38.10 -18.69
CA PHE A 115 -15.53 -37.59 -19.96
C PHE A 115 -14.06 -37.96 -20.13
N THR A 116 -13.55 -37.91 -21.37
CA THR A 116 -12.17 -38.29 -21.69
C THR A 116 -11.40 -37.10 -22.23
N LEU A 117 -10.28 -36.77 -21.58
CA LEU A 117 -9.37 -35.73 -22.04
C LEU A 117 -8.44 -36.27 -23.12
N GLN A 118 -8.52 -35.71 -24.33
CA GLN A 118 -7.73 -36.11 -25.49
C GLN A 118 -6.97 -34.93 -26.14
N THR A 119 -7.21 -33.71 -25.66
CA THR A 119 -6.76 -32.48 -26.29
C THR A 119 -5.31 -32.11 -25.92
N ARG A 120 -4.61 -31.46 -26.85
CA ARG A 120 -3.19 -31.04 -26.70
C ARG A 120 -3.02 -29.57 -26.35
N ASP A 121 -4.12 -28.83 -26.24
CA ASP A 121 -4.14 -27.40 -25.98
C ASP A 121 -4.91 -27.09 -24.70
N LEU A 122 -4.33 -26.21 -23.87
CA LEU A 122 -4.81 -25.89 -22.53
C LEU A 122 -6.20 -25.22 -22.56
N LEU A 123 -6.43 -24.30 -23.51
CA LEU A 123 -7.71 -23.60 -23.63
C LEU A 123 -8.83 -24.57 -24.03
N THR A 124 -8.56 -25.45 -24.98
CA THR A 124 -9.51 -26.47 -25.42
C THR A 124 -9.83 -27.44 -24.28
N THR A 125 -8.82 -27.92 -23.53
CA THR A 125 -9.02 -28.77 -22.36
C THR A 125 -9.89 -28.10 -21.27
N VAL A 126 -9.71 -26.80 -21.02
CA VAL A 126 -10.54 -26.05 -20.05
C VAL A 126 -12.00 -25.96 -20.51
N LEU A 127 -12.23 -25.67 -21.79
CA LEU A 127 -13.58 -25.61 -22.36
C LEU A 127 -14.25 -26.99 -22.34
N ASP A 128 -13.53 -28.05 -22.70
CA ASP A 128 -14.03 -29.42 -22.70
C ASP A 128 -14.50 -29.83 -21.30
N VAL A 129 -13.75 -29.48 -20.24
CA VAL A 129 -14.10 -29.78 -18.84
C VAL A 129 -15.36 -29.03 -18.41
N LEU A 130 -15.44 -27.72 -18.69
CA LEU A 130 -16.59 -26.89 -18.32
C LEU A 130 -17.86 -27.33 -19.07
N GLN A 131 -17.76 -27.60 -20.37
CA GLN A 131 -18.87 -28.08 -21.19
C GLN A 131 -19.33 -29.47 -20.79
N SER A 132 -18.39 -30.39 -20.51
CA SER A 132 -18.72 -31.75 -20.04
C SER A 132 -19.49 -31.72 -18.72
N CYS A 133 -19.23 -30.72 -17.87
CA CYS A 133 -19.93 -30.52 -16.61
C CYS A 133 -21.17 -29.61 -16.73
N SER A 134 -21.54 -29.17 -17.94
CA SER A 134 -22.61 -28.21 -18.23
C SER A 134 -22.51 -26.90 -17.43
N LEU A 135 -21.31 -26.37 -17.28
CA LEU A 135 -21.02 -25.08 -16.64
C LEU A 135 -20.82 -23.98 -17.70
N SER A 136 -21.16 -22.73 -17.36
CA SER A 136 -20.99 -21.59 -18.27
C SER A 136 -19.53 -21.42 -18.71
N THR A 137 -19.34 -21.09 -19.98
CA THR A 137 -18.03 -20.82 -20.61
C THR A 137 -17.87 -19.35 -21.02
N GLU A 138 -18.84 -18.50 -20.72
CA GLU A 138 -18.88 -17.08 -21.12
C GLU A 138 -17.68 -16.29 -20.60
N HIS A 139 -17.22 -16.59 -19.37
CA HIS A 139 -16.03 -15.94 -18.76
C HIS A 139 -14.70 -16.33 -19.42
N VAL A 140 -14.68 -17.40 -20.23
CA VAL A 140 -13.49 -17.90 -20.95
C VAL A 140 -13.49 -17.44 -22.42
N GLN A 141 -14.64 -17.04 -22.97
CA GLN A 141 -14.74 -16.57 -24.37
C GLN A 141 -14.04 -15.21 -24.61
N ASN A 142 -13.87 -14.41 -23.56
CA ASN A 142 -13.11 -13.14 -23.60
C ASN A 142 -11.61 -13.28 -23.93
N PHE A 143 -11.06 -14.50 -23.98
CA PHE A 143 -9.67 -14.75 -24.38
C PHE A 143 -9.47 -14.90 -25.90
N LYS A 144 -10.56 -14.91 -26.70
CA LYS A 144 -10.48 -15.03 -28.17
C LYS A 144 -10.37 -13.69 -28.91
N ASP A 145 -10.70 -12.58 -28.27
CA ASP A 145 -10.68 -11.26 -28.92
C ASP A 145 -9.43 -10.45 -28.56
N PRO A 146 -8.69 -9.88 -29.53
CA PRO A 146 -7.58 -8.99 -29.26
C PRO A 146 -8.11 -7.60 -28.87
N VAL A 147 -8.48 -7.44 -27.59
CA VAL A 147 -8.84 -6.12 -27.04
C VAL A 147 -7.61 -5.48 -26.42
N VAL A 148 -7.22 -4.36 -27.02
CA VAL A 148 -6.25 -3.37 -26.53
C VAL A 148 -6.58 -3.01 -25.09
N SER A 149 -5.81 -3.54 -24.15
CA SER A 149 -5.84 -3.09 -22.76
C SER A 149 -4.66 -2.16 -22.52
N ASN A 150 -4.99 -0.88 -22.48
CA ASN A 150 -4.14 0.23 -22.07
C ASN A 150 -3.81 0.13 -20.56
N HIS A 151 -2.62 0.64 -20.21
CA HIS A 151 -2.07 0.88 -18.87
C HIS A 151 -1.49 -0.32 -18.11
N GLN A 152 -0.26 -0.70 -18.50
CA GLN A 152 0.73 -1.25 -17.56
C GLN A 152 1.61 -0.11 -17.05
N HIS A 153 1.52 0.19 -15.76
CA HIS A 153 2.55 0.94 -15.05
C HIS A 153 3.77 0.04 -14.83
N PRO A 154 4.99 0.46 -15.20
CA PRO A 154 6.18 -0.34 -14.98
C PRO A 154 6.77 -0.09 -13.58
N GLY A 155 7.17 -1.18 -12.93
CA GLY A 155 8.23 -1.18 -11.93
C GLY A 155 7.80 -0.84 -10.50
N SER A 156 7.60 -1.87 -9.67
CA SER A 156 7.98 -1.78 -8.26
C SER A 156 8.30 -3.18 -7.73
N SER A 157 9.59 -3.43 -7.51
CA SER A 157 10.06 -4.46 -6.60
C SER A 157 9.85 -3.93 -5.16
N GLY A 158 8.61 -4.02 -4.70
CA GLY A 158 8.20 -3.66 -3.35
C GLY A 158 7.08 -4.61 -2.94
N SER A 159 7.09 -5.06 -1.70
CA SER A 159 6.10 -5.96 -1.09
C SER A 159 4.71 -5.81 -1.70
N PHE A 160 4.20 -6.86 -2.34
CA PHE A 160 2.86 -6.89 -2.91
C PHE A 160 1.81 -6.91 -1.80
N TYR A 161 1.54 -5.77 -1.19
CA TYR A 161 0.29 -5.58 -0.48
C TYR A 161 -0.80 -5.32 -1.52
N ARG A 162 -1.24 -6.36 -2.23
CA ARG A 162 -2.53 -6.30 -2.92
C ARG A 162 -3.60 -6.47 -1.86
N PRO A 163 -4.48 -5.48 -1.64
CA PRO A 163 -5.64 -5.68 -0.78
C PRO A 163 -6.38 -6.91 -1.27
N ILE A 164 -6.70 -7.85 -0.38
CA ILE A 164 -7.53 -8.99 -0.71
C ILE A 164 -8.92 -8.43 -1.00
N LYS A 165 -9.24 -8.23 -2.28
CA LYS A 165 -10.58 -7.82 -2.70
C LYS A 165 -11.44 -9.07 -2.78
N TRP A 166 -12.23 -9.30 -1.73
CA TRP A 166 -13.24 -10.35 -1.76
C TRP A 166 -14.30 -10.02 -2.81
N ASN A 167 -14.77 -11.05 -3.53
CA ASN A 167 -15.88 -10.88 -4.45
C ASN A 167 -17.14 -10.49 -3.67
N LYS A 168 -18.04 -9.68 -4.24
CA LYS A 168 -19.30 -9.28 -3.60
C LYS A 168 -20.12 -10.44 -3.03
N THR A 169 -20.04 -11.62 -3.67
CA THR A 169 -20.68 -12.85 -3.19
C THR A 169 -20.17 -13.31 -1.82
N TYR A 170 -18.94 -12.99 -1.44
CA TYR A 170 -18.41 -13.30 -0.09
C TYR A 170 -19.16 -12.52 0.99
N TYR A 171 -19.38 -11.21 0.78
CA TYR A 171 -20.07 -10.35 1.74
C TYR A 171 -21.55 -10.72 1.85
N SER A 172 -22.21 -11.01 0.72
CA SER A 172 -23.60 -11.47 0.74
C SER A 172 -23.77 -12.83 1.41
N PHE A 173 -22.77 -13.73 1.29
CA PHE A 173 -22.83 -15.07 1.87
C PHE A 173 -22.44 -15.11 3.36
N THR A 174 -21.49 -14.26 3.79
CA THR A 174 -21.01 -14.24 5.18
C THR A 174 -21.79 -13.29 6.07
N GLY A 175 -22.56 -12.36 5.50
CA GLY A 175 -23.22 -11.28 6.23
C GLY A 175 -22.25 -10.18 6.71
N PHE A 176 -20.96 -10.28 6.41
CA PHE A 176 -20.03 -9.16 6.58
C PHE A 176 -20.35 -8.07 5.56
N ARG A 177 -20.24 -6.81 5.98
CA ARG A 177 -20.44 -5.66 5.08
C ARG A 177 -19.24 -5.51 4.16
N ASP A 178 -19.49 -5.20 2.89
CA ASP A 178 -18.45 -4.91 1.91
C ASP A 178 -17.79 -3.56 2.25
N PRO A 179 -16.49 -3.52 2.58
CA PRO A 179 -15.80 -2.28 2.92
C PRO A 179 -15.82 -1.24 1.79
N GLU A 180 -15.85 -1.66 0.52
CA GLU A 180 -15.96 -0.74 -0.61
C GLU A 180 -17.37 -0.14 -0.70
N GLU A 181 -18.39 -0.95 -0.40
CA GLU A 181 -19.77 -0.48 -0.35
C GLU A 181 -20.01 0.44 0.86
N GLU A 182 -19.40 0.17 2.00
CA GLU A 182 -19.41 1.08 3.16
C GLU A 182 -18.72 2.41 2.84
N LEU A 183 -17.58 2.37 2.13
CA LEU A 183 -16.87 3.58 1.71
C LEU A 183 -17.71 4.40 0.71
N GLU A 184 -18.34 3.73 -0.25
CA GLU A 184 -19.26 4.37 -1.20
C GLU A 184 -20.51 4.93 -0.50
N GLN A 185 -21.11 4.21 0.44
CA GLN A 185 -22.25 4.69 1.22
C GLN A 185 -21.86 5.89 2.10
N ALA A 186 -20.73 5.84 2.78
CA ALA A 186 -20.20 6.96 3.56
C ALA A 186 -19.90 8.21 2.70
N ARG A 187 -19.68 8.03 1.39
CA ARG A 187 -19.53 9.11 0.40
C ARG A 187 -20.83 9.56 -0.25
N ARG A 188 -21.86 8.69 -0.30
CA ARG A 188 -23.12 8.91 -1.05
C ARG A 188 -24.25 9.46 -0.23
N VAL A 189 -24.29 9.19 1.08
CA VAL A 189 -25.27 9.87 1.93
C VAL A 189 -24.68 11.25 2.19
N ASP A 190 -25.34 12.30 1.69
CA ASP A 190 -25.05 13.69 2.06
C ASP A 190 -26.02 14.11 3.20
N PRO A 191 -25.87 13.63 4.45
CA PRO A 191 -26.48 14.32 5.56
C PRO A 191 -25.76 15.66 5.74
N THR A 192 -26.50 16.71 6.08
CA THR A 192 -25.88 17.92 6.63
C THR A 192 -25.05 17.52 7.86
N LEU A 193 -23.96 18.23 8.14
CA LEU A 193 -23.08 17.88 9.27
C LEU A 193 -23.86 17.74 10.58
N THR A 194 -24.81 18.65 10.84
CA THR A 194 -25.67 18.62 12.02
C THR A 194 -26.47 17.33 12.11
N SER A 195 -27.18 16.97 11.03
CA SER A 195 -27.97 15.73 10.99
C SER A 195 -27.09 14.48 11.19
N TRP A 196 -25.89 14.47 10.61
CA TRP A 196 -24.97 13.36 10.81
C TRP A 196 -24.49 13.26 12.26
N LEU A 197 -24.12 14.38 12.88
CA LEU A 197 -23.68 14.43 14.27
C LEU A 197 -24.79 13.95 15.20
N ASP A 198 -26.01 14.48 15.06
CA ASP A 198 -27.16 14.13 15.88
C ASP A 198 -27.47 12.62 15.82
N ASN A 199 -27.41 12.03 14.62
CA ASN A 199 -27.66 10.61 14.41
C ASN A 199 -26.58 9.69 15.01
N ASN A 200 -25.36 10.20 15.18
CA ASN A 200 -24.20 9.40 15.60
C ASN A 200 -23.74 9.69 17.04
N GLU A 201 -24.19 10.79 17.64
CA GLU A 201 -23.77 11.28 18.95
C GLU A 201 -23.87 10.20 20.04
N ALA A 202 -25.02 9.55 20.16
CA ALA A 202 -25.25 8.53 21.19
C ALA A 202 -24.30 7.32 21.04
N SER A 203 -24.09 6.88 19.80
CA SER A 203 -23.20 5.75 19.48
C SER A 203 -21.74 6.11 19.73
N ALA A 204 -21.31 7.29 19.27
CA ALA A 204 -19.96 7.80 19.46
C ALA A 204 -19.65 8.01 20.96
N THR A 205 -20.56 8.63 21.71
CA THR A 205 -20.43 8.85 23.16
C THR A 205 -20.28 7.53 23.92
N LYS A 206 -21.09 6.53 23.59
CA LYS A 206 -20.98 5.19 24.19
C LYS A 206 -19.62 4.57 23.90
N LYS A 207 -19.21 4.52 22.63
CA LYS A 207 -17.90 3.97 22.22
C LYS A 207 -16.72 4.72 22.85
N LEU A 208 -16.84 6.05 22.98
CA LEU A 208 -15.83 6.89 23.61
C LEU A 208 -15.70 6.56 25.09
N LYS A 209 -16.83 6.45 25.81
CA LYS A 209 -16.85 6.04 27.22
C LYS A 209 -16.26 4.65 27.42
N ASP A 210 -16.62 3.69 26.56
CA ASP A 210 -16.13 2.31 26.59
C ASP A 210 -14.63 2.21 26.22
N SER A 211 -14.05 3.23 25.58
CA SER A 211 -12.63 3.28 25.23
C SER A 211 -11.75 3.96 26.28
N LEU A 212 -12.32 4.71 27.24
CA LEU A 212 -11.56 5.46 28.24
C LEU A 212 -10.53 4.60 29.01
N PRO A 213 -10.86 3.40 29.53
CA PRO A 213 -9.88 2.60 30.25
C PRO A 213 -8.69 2.18 29.38
N ARG A 214 -8.93 1.92 28.08
CA ARG A 214 -7.85 1.57 27.14
C ARG A 214 -6.98 2.77 26.80
N ARG A 215 -7.55 3.99 26.75
CA ARG A 215 -6.80 5.23 26.53
C ARG A 215 -5.89 5.56 27.72
N GLU A 216 -6.41 5.38 28.93
CA GLU A 216 -5.65 5.53 30.17
C GLU A 216 -4.50 4.50 30.21
N GLU A 217 -4.78 3.23 29.90
CA GLU A 217 -3.76 2.20 29.82
C GLU A 217 -2.71 2.49 28.75
N LEU A 218 -3.11 2.93 27.55
CA LEU A 218 -2.18 3.31 26.49
C LEU A 218 -1.23 4.41 26.96
N THR A 219 -1.78 5.43 27.64
CA THR A 219 -1.02 6.57 28.15
C THR A 219 -0.07 6.15 29.27
N ARG A 220 -0.55 5.32 30.19
CA ARG A 220 0.24 4.74 31.29
C ARG A 220 1.41 3.91 30.75
N LEU A 221 1.15 2.92 29.90
CA LEU A 221 2.17 2.07 29.28
C LEU A 221 3.19 2.88 28.49
N LYS A 222 2.74 3.88 27.72
CA LYS A 222 3.63 4.74 26.95
C LYS A 222 4.59 5.50 27.87
N THR A 223 4.06 6.07 28.96
CA THR A 223 4.83 6.84 29.93
C THR A 223 5.84 5.94 30.66
N GLU A 224 5.38 4.81 31.20
CA GLU A 224 6.23 3.84 31.90
C GLU A 224 7.36 3.31 31.02
N LEU A 225 7.07 2.94 29.77
CA LEU A 225 8.10 2.47 28.84
C LEU A 225 9.08 3.57 28.45
N CYS A 226 8.60 4.80 28.24
CA CYS A 226 9.45 5.95 27.97
C CYS A 226 10.42 6.20 29.13
N GLU A 227 9.94 6.13 30.39
CA GLU A 227 10.78 6.31 31.57
C GLU A 227 11.76 5.15 31.78
N GLN A 228 11.26 3.91 31.74
CA GLN A 228 12.06 2.69 31.95
C GLN A 228 13.20 2.59 30.94
N LEU A 229 12.91 2.85 29.66
CA LEU A 229 13.88 2.74 28.56
C LEU A 229 14.61 4.06 28.27
N LYS A 230 14.25 5.14 28.99
CA LYS A 230 14.79 6.50 28.81
C LYS A 230 14.67 6.97 27.35
N LEU A 231 13.49 6.76 26.77
CA LEU A 231 13.17 7.16 25.39
C LEU A 231 12.72 8.62 25.35
N ASN A 232 12.89 9.27 24.20
CA ASN A 232 12.34 10.61 23.97
C ASN A 232 10.82 10.54 23.75
N ASN A 233 10.35 9.55 22.97
CA ASN A 233 8.94 9.37 22.66
C ASN A 233 8.68 7.97 22.06
N ILE A 234 7.42 7.56 22.02
CA ILE A 234 6.92 6.42 21.25
C ILE A 234 5.81 6.91 20.32
N ARG A 235 5.94 6.62 19.02
CA ARG A 235 5.03 7.03 17.95
C ARG A 235 4.55 5.84 17.13
N TRP A 236 3.54 6.08 16.32
CA TRP A 236 2.98 5.12 15.37
C TRP A 236 2.94 5.78 14.00
N GLN A 237 3.40 5.08 12.97
CA GLN A 237 3.30 5.55 11.59
C GLN A 237 1.88 5.42 11.05
N ARG A 238 1.17 4.36 11.43
CA ARG A 238 -0.21 4.10 11.00
C ARG A 238 -1.21 4.45 12.11
N SER A 239 -2.36 4.97 11.69
CA SER A 239 -3.50 5.28 12.55
C SER A 239 -4.27 4.03 12.97
N TRP A 240 -3.62 3.15 13.73
CA TRP A 240 -4.29 2.01 14.35
C TRP A 240 -5.18 2.46 15.51
N GLY A 241 -6.27 1.70 15.77
CA GLY A 241 -7.10 1.87 16.96
C GLY A 241 -6.34 1.62 18.26
N ILE A 242 -6.87 2.14 19.36
CA ILE A 242 -6.20 2.20 20.67
C ILE A 242 -5.83 0.80 21.18
N ALA A 243 -6.72 -0.18 21.01
CA ALA A 243 -6.46 -1.56 21.43
C ALA A 243 -5.19 -2.13 20.78
N HIS A 244 -4.99 -1.90 19.48
CA HIS A 244 -3.81 -2.39 18.77
C HIS A 244 -2.54 -1.69 19.25
N ARG A 245 -2.60 -0.38 19.51
CA ARG A 245 -1.47 0.37 20.08
C ARG A 245 -1.10 -0.16 21.47
N CYS A 246 -2.07 -0.48 22.32
CA CYS A 246 -1.81 -1.12 23.61
C CYS A 246 -1.10 -2.46 23.45
N SER A 247 -1.57 -3.32 22.52
CA SER A 247 -0.93 -4.62 22.26
C SER A 247 0.53 -4.50 21.82
N GLN A 248 0.85 -3.47 21.03
CA GLN A 248 2.23 -3.17 20.63
C GLN A 248 3.10 -2.72 21.80
N LEU A 249 2.58 -1.87 22.70
CA LEU A 249 3.29 -1.47 23.92
C LEU A 249 3.49 -2.65 24.88
N HIS A 250 2.50 -3.50 25.07
CA HIS A 250 2.68 -4.73 25.86
C HIS A 250 3.73 -5.65 25.25
N SER A 251 3.77 -5.78 23.93
CA SER A 251 4.81 -6.54 23.24
C SER A 251 6.20 -5.96 23.51
N LEU A 252 6.36 -4.64 23.46
CA LEU A 252 7.63 -3.98 23.79
C LEU A 252 7.99 -4.11 25.28
N SER A 253 7.00 -3.99 26.17
CA SER A 253 7.19 -4.21 27.61
C SER A 253 7.64 -5.62 27.90
N ARG A 254 7.02 -6.64 27.30
CA ARG A 254 7.47 -8.03 27.46
C ARG A 254 8.92 -8.21 27.03
N LEU A 255 9.31 -7.57 25.93
CA LEU A 255 10.69 -7.61 25.45
C LEU A 255 11.68 -6.95 26.41
N SER A 256 11.32 -5.79 26.99
CA SER A 256 12.19 -5.08 27.93
C SER A 256 12.47 -5.90 29.18
N HIS A 257 11.50 -6.70 29.65
CA HIS A 257 11.68 -7.62 30.77
C HIS A 257 12.52 -8.85 30.40
N GLN A 258 12.34 -9.40 29.20
CA GLN A 258 13.05 -10.61 28.76
C GLN A 258 14.51 -10.35 28.38
N ASN A 259 14.82 -9.19 27.79
CA ASN A 259 16.17 -8.85 27.34
C ASN A 259 16.49 -7.37 27.61
N PRO A 260 16.66 -6.97 28.87
CA PRO A 260 16.96 -5.58 29.22
C PRO A 260 18.31 -5.11 28.65
N GLU A 261 19.27 -6.02 28.50
CA GLU A 261 20.62 -5.72 27.99
C GLU A 261 20.60 -5.23 26.55
N ALA A 262 19.85 -5.88 25.67
CA ALA A 262 19.73 -5.46 24.27
C ALA A 262 19.16 -4.04 24.16
N LEU A 263 18.20 -3.67 25.01
CA LEU A 263 17.53 -2.37 24.96
C LEU A 263 18.35 -1.22 25.55
N LYS A 264 19.50 -1.46 26.19
CA LYS A 264 20.36 -0.38 26.73
C LYS A 264 20.74 0.65 25.68
N ASN A 265 20.86 0.21 24.43
CA ASN A 265 21.28 1.07 23.32
C ASN A 265 20.18 2.02 22.84
N VAL A 266 18.90 1.84 23.21
CA VAL A 266 17.77 2.66 22.71
C VAL A 266 17.63 4.02 23.41
N LYS A 267 18.37 4.23 24.50
CA LYS A 267 18.28 5.44 25.32
C LYS A 267 18.42 6.72 24.48
N GLY A 268 17.54 7.69 24.76
CA GLY A 268 17.51 9.00 24.11
C GLY A 268 17.00 8.98 22.67
N ARG A 269 16.34 7.89 22.25
CA ARG A 269 15.74 7.75 20.91
C ARG A 269 14.23 7.78 20.96
N THR A 270 13.63 8.07 19.81
CA THR A 270 12.19 7.89 19.58
C THR A 270 11.98 6.54 18.92
N LEU A 271 11.06 5.74 19.47
CA LEU A 271 10.59 4.51 18.84
C LEU A 271 9.37 4.80 17.97
N ILE A 272 9.30 4.18 16.80
CA ILE A 272 8.15 4.27 15.90
C ILE A 272 7.71 2.86 15.50
N PHE A 273 6.45 2.53 15.74
CA PHE A 273 5.85 1.32 15.17
C PHE A 273 5.52 1.57 13.69
N THR A 274 6.09 0.75 12.81
CA THR A 274 6.01 0.89 11.34
C THR A 274 5.85 -0.47 10.67
N ASP A 275 5.81 -0.50 9.33
CA ASP A 275 5.71 -1.75 8.57
C ASP A 275 7.05 -2.51 8.45
N ARG A 276 8.18 -1.89 8.83
CA ARG A 276 9.53 -2.48 8.73
C ARG A 276 10.33 -2.26 10.01
N THR A 277 11.16 -3.22 10.38
CA THR A 277 12.16 -3.01 11.45
C THR A 277 13.44 -2.38 10.89
N GLY A 278 13.97 -1.37 11.58
CA GLY A 278 15.19 -0.68 11.17
C GLY A 278 15.44 0.62 11.92
N MET A 279 16.21 1.52 11.33
CA MET A 279 16.35 2.91 11.77
C MET A 279 16.13 3.81 10.55
N ASN A 280 15.43 4.93 10.70
CA ASN A 280 15.29 5.90 9.60
C ASN A 280 16.46 6.91 9.58
N ALA A 281 16.51 7.77 8.56
CA ALA A 281 17.57 8.77 8.39
C ALA A 281 17.69 9.76 9.57
N VAL A 282 16.57 10.06 10.25
CA VAL A 282 16.53 10.96 11.42
C VAL A 282 17.04 10.28 12.70
N GLY A 283 17.21 8.95 12.67
CA GLY A 283 17.67 8.16 13.80
C GLY A 283 16.56 7.73 14.75
N HIS A 284 15.31 7.73 14.29
CA HIS A 284 14.21 7.05 14.98
C HIS A 284 14.32 5.54 14.75
N VAL A 285 14.09 4.79 15.82
CA VAL A 285 14.17 3.33 15.80
C VAL A 285 12.81 2.78 15.38
N MET A 286 12.77 2.10 14.25
CA MET A 286 11.55 1.57 13.62
C MET A 286 11.34 0.12 14.05
N LEU A 287 10.18 -0.19 14.61
CA LEU A 287 9.76 -1.53 14.98
C LEU A 287 8.66 -2.01 14.03
N GLY A 288 8.92 -3.06 13.28
CA GLY A 288 7.95 -3.67 12.38
C GLY A 288 6.80 -4.30 13.15
N THR A 289 5.56 -3.92 12.87
CA THR A 289 4.37 -4.38 13.63
C THR A 289 4.05 -5.86 13.42
N VAL A 290 4.60 -6.48 12.38
CA VAL A 290 4.45 -7.92 12.07
C VAL A 290 5.66 -8.74 12.50
N ASP A 291 6.72 -8.09 12.98
CA ASP A 291 7.97 -8.75 13.32
C ASP A 291 7.92 -9.36 14.72
N VAL A 292 8.63 -10.49 14.88
CA VAL A 292 8.78 -11.14 16.18
C VAL A 292 9.87 -10.47 17.02
N HIS A 293 9.78 -10.64 18.34
CA HIS A 293 10.73 -10.09 19.32
C HIS A 293 12.21 -10.32 18.98
N HIS A 294 12.56 -11.48 18.43
CA HIS A 294 13.93 -11.77 17.99
C HIS A 294 14.47 -10.78 16.96
N HIS A 295 13.62 -10.34 16.03
CA HIS A 295 14.02 -9.40 14.99
C HIS A 295 14.27 -8.00 15.57
N TRP A 296 13.43 -7.57 16.51
CA TRP A 296 13.64 -6.32 17.26
C TRP A 296 14.91 -6.38 18.12
N THR A 297 15.17 -7.50 18.81
CA THR A 297 16.40 -7.69 19.58
C THR A 297 17.65 -7.50 18.73
N LYS A 298 17.70 -8.12 17.55
CA LYS A 298 18.81 -7.95 16.60
C LYS A 298 19.01 -6.51 16.16
N LEU A 299 17.92 -5.76 15.98
CA LEU A 299 18.01 -4.32 15.70
C LEU A 299 18.65 -3.59 16.88
N PHE A 300 18.16 -3.80 18.10
CA PHE A 300 18.66 -3.15 19.32
C PHE A 300 20.16 -3.41 19.56
N GLU A 301 20.63 -4.64 19.33
CA GLU A 301 22.05 -5.02 19.39
C GLU A 301 22.90 -4.29 18.36
N ARG A 302 22.35 -4.00 17.17
CA ARG A 302 23.07 -3.32 16.09
C ARG A 302 23.02 -1.79 16.17
N LEU A 303 22.21 -1.20 17.06
CA LEU A 303 22.05 0.25 17.17
C LEU A 303 23.36 1.04 17.30
N PRO A 304 24.39 0.58 18.06
CA PRO A 304 25.67 1.29 18.13
C PRO A 304 26.30 1.55 16.75
N SER A 305 26.26 0.56 15.86
CA SER A 305 26.75 0.69 14.47
C SER A 305 25.90 1.66 13.66
N HIS A 306 24.57 1.65 13.85
CA HIS A 306 23.67 2.59 13.19
C HIS A 306 23.92 4.03 13.66
N TYR A 307 24.29 4.25 14.93
CA TYR A 307 24.63 5.58 15.43
C TYR A 307 25.90 6.14 14.78
N ILE A 308 26.89 5.29 14.52
CA ILE A 308 28.08 5.68 13.77
C ILE A 308 27.68 6.04 12.33
N LEU A 309 26.88 5.20 11.67
CA LEU A 309 26.38 5.45 10.33
C LEU A 309 25.55 6.75 10.24
N GLN A 310 24.71 7.04 11.24
CA GLN A 310 23.93 8.26 11.33
C GLN A 310 24.82 9.50 11.36
N ARG A 311 25.91 9.47 12.14
CA ARG A 311 26.89 10.58 12.17
C ARG A 311 27.55 10.77 10.80
N HIS A 312 27.89 9.69 10.11
CA HIS A 312 28.43 9.77 8.75
C HIS A 312 27.41 10.29 7.75
N LEU A 313 26.13 9.94 7.91
CA LEU A 313 25.05 10.48 7.10
C LEU A 313 24.93 11.99 7.25
N SER A 314 24.90 12.52 8.48
CA SER A 314 24.81 13.97 8.70
C SER A 314 25.99 14.74 8.10
N LEU A 315 27.22 14.20 8.23
CA LEU A 315 28.40 14.80 7.58
C LEU A 315 28.32 14.78 6.05
N LEU A 316 27.71 13.73 5.49
CA LEU A 316 27.50 13.61 4.06
C LEU A 316 26.43 14.58 3.56
N GLU A 317 25.34 14.76 4.31
CA GLU A 317 24.31 15.76 4.05
C GLU A 317 24.90 17.16 4.04
N ASP A 318 25.73 17.52 5.03
CA ASP A 318 26.41 18.82 5.08
C ASP A 318 27.32 19.06 3.87
N ARG A 319 28.05 18.04 3.42
CA ARG A 319 28.90 18.11 2.23
C ARG A 319 28.09 18.34 0.96
N ILE A 320 26.99 17.60 0.79
CA ILE A 320 26.09 17.76 -0.36
C ILE A 320 25.44 19.15 -0.31
N SER A 321 24.98 19.58 0.87
CA SER A 321 24.41 20.91 1.10
C SER A 321 25.38 22.00 0.65
N HIS A 322 26.65 21.90 1.03
CA HIS A 322 27.68 22.86 0.64
C HIS A 322 27.89 22.93 -0.89
N LEU A 323 27.95 21.77 -1.55
CA LEU A 323 28.09 21.68 -3.01
C LEU A 323 26.86 22.23 -3.76
N LEU A 324 25.68 22.16 -3.14
CA LEU A 324 24.42 22.64 -3.68
C LEU A 324 24.00 23.98 -3.06
N GLY A 325 24.96 24.87 -2.80
CA GLY A 325 24.68 26.26 -2.42
C GLY A 325 23.98 26.47 -1.08
N GLY A 326 24.08 25.50 -0.17
CA GLY A 326 23.50 25.53 1.17
C GLY A 326 22.04 25.07 1.24
N ILE A 327 21.54 24.33 0.25
CA ILE A 327 20.21 23.69 0.33
C ILE A 327 20.21 22.60 1.41
N GLN A 328 19.16 22.52 2.21
CA GLN A 328 19.05 21.52 3.28
C GLN A 328 18.49 20.21 2.72
N ILE A 329 19.19 19.10 2.94
CA ILE A 329 18.61 17.77 2.71
C ILE A 329 17.73 17.43 3.90
N ILE A 330 16.50 17.02 3.62
CA ILE A 330 15.52 16.61 4.63
C ILE A 330 15.01 15.20 4.34
N TYR A 331 14.58 14.53 5.40
CA TYR A 331 13.84 13.29 5.35
C TYR A 331 12.41 13.55 5.83
N LEU A 332 11.41 13.12 5.07
CA LEU A 332 10.00 13.22 5.45
C LEU A 332 9.41 11.81 5.62
N GLU A 333 8.98 11.49 6.84
CA GLU A 333 8.42 10.18 7.22
C GLU A 333 7.18 9.83 6.37
N GLU A 334 6.38 10.83 5.98
CA GLU A 334 5.16 10.64 5.20
C GLU A 334 5.44 10.28 3.73
N LEU A 335 6.52 10.82 3.16
CA LEU A 335 6.89 10.59 1.75
C LEU A 335 7.82 9.39 1.59
N GLN A 336 8.62 9.08 2.62
CA GLN A 336 9.60 8.00 2.61
C GLN A 336 9.44 7.07 3.83
N PRO A 337 8.23 6.51 4.06
CA PRO A 337 7.87 5.82 5.30
C PRO A 337 8.67 4.54 5.56
N SER A 338 9.15 3.92 4.49
CA SER A 338 9.87 2.66 4.55
C SER A 338 11.38 2.85 4.63
N LEU A 339 11.91 3.97 4.12
CA LEU A 339 13.34 4.17 3.86
C LEU A 339 14.21 4.03 5.12
N THR A 340 15.18 3.11 5.07
CA THR A 340 16.12 2.90 6.19
C THR A 340 17.33 3.84 6.12
N LEU A 341 18.08 3.89 7.22
CA LEU A 341 19.31 4.66 7.36
C LEU A 341 20.38 4.20 6.35
N GLU A 342 20.52 2.88 6.15
CA GLU A 342 21.48 2.30 5.20
C GLU A 342 21.12 2.64 3.76
N GLU A 343 19.83 2.53 3.40
CA GLU A 343 19.32 2.88 2.08
C GLU A 343 19.53 4.38 1.80
N SER A 344 19.25 5.22 2.81
CA SER A 344 19.47 6.67 2.75
C SER A 344 20.95 7.00 2.53
N TYR A 345 21.84 6.41 3.33
CA TYR A 345 23.28 6.62 3.21
C TYR A 345 23.83 6.17 1.86
N SER A 346 23.44 4.99 1.39
CA SER A 346 23.87 4.47 0.09
C SER A 346 23.45 5.39 -1.06
N SER A 347 22.21 5.87 -1.03
CA SER A 347 21.65 6.77 -2.03
C SER A 347 22.34 8.13 -2.03
N LEU A 348 22.50 8.75 -0.85
CA LEU A 348 23.20 10.03 -0.70
C LEU A 348 24.67 9.91 -1.05
N HIS A 349 25.32 8.80 -0.73
CA HIS A 349 26.75 8.62 -1.03
C HIS A 349 26.99 8.51 -2.54
N THR A 350 26.12 7.77 -3.24
CA THR A 350 26.13 7.67 -4.70
C THR A 350 25.89 9.04 -5.33
N PHE A 351 24.90 9.78 -4.84
CA PHE A 351 24.60 11.13 -5.32
C PHE A 351 25.76 12.11 -5.09
N TYR A 352 26.37 12.09 -3.90
CA TYR A 352 27.55 12.90 -3.56
C TYR A 352 28.71 12.65 -4.51
N LYS A 353 29.04 11.38 -4.82
CA LYS A 353 30.12 11.05 -5.76
C LYS A 353 29.89 11.67 -7.14
N ARG A 354 28.65 11.62 -7.63
CA ARG A 354 28.26 12.23 -8.91
C ARG A 354 28.41 13.76 -8.86
N LEU A 355 27.88 14.39 -7.81
CA LEU A 355 27.98 15.84 -7.60
C LEU A 355 29.43 16.32 -7.54
N PHE A 356 30.24 15.66 -6.71
CA PHE A 356 31.65 16.00 -6.51
C PHE A 356 32.44 15.96 -7.83
N ASN A 357 32.17 14.96 -8.68
CA ASN A 357 32.83 14.83 -9.98
C ASN A 357 32.34 15.87 -11.00
N SER A 358 31.06 16.25 -10.95
CA SER A 358 30.46 17.19 -11.91
C SER A 358 30.81 18.67 -11.67
N ARG A 359 31.20 19.03 -10.44
CA ARG A 359 31.56 20.41 -10.03
C ARG A 359 30.52 21.46 -10.41
N LEU A 360 29.26 21.26 -10.00
CA LEU A 360 28.18 22.22 -10.26
C LEU A 360 28.54 23.61 -9.69
N PRO A 361 28.43 24.69 -10.47
CA PRO A 361 28.83 26.03 -10.05
C PRO A 361 27.72 26.73 -9.27
N PHE A 362 27.39 26.22 -8.08
CA PHE A 362 26.55 26.94 -7.13
C PHE A 362 27.40 27.85 -6.25
N HIS A 363 26.93 29.09 -6.03
CA HIS A 363 27.48 29.90 -4.95
C HIS A 363 27.13 29.25 -3.61
N PRO A 364 28.06 29.07 -2.64
CA PRO A 364 27.88 28.28 -1.41
C PRO A 364 26.70 28.67 -0.49
N ARG A 365 26.04 29.79 -0.78
CA ARG A 365 24.92 30.32 0.02
C ARG A 365 23.69 30.71 -0.80
N SER A 366 23.68 30.50 -2.12
CA SER A 366 22.57 30.97 -2.99
C SER A 366 21.24 30.26 -2.73
N LEU A 367 21.27 29.08 -2.13
CA LEU A 367 20.11 28.20 -1.93
C LEU A 367 19.78 27.98 -0.44
N ARG A 368 20.36 28.77 0.47
CA ARG A 368 19.98 28.74 1.89
C ARG A 368 18.49 29.00 2.08
N GLY A 369 17.90 28.29 3.04
CA GLY A 369 16.46 28.34 3.34
C GLY A 369 15.60 27.46 2.43
N LEU A 370 16.17 26.85 1.38
CA LEU A 370 15.49 25.84 0.57
C LEU A 370 15.75 24.44 1.12
N LYS A 371 14.83 23.53 0.83
CA LYS A 371 14.88 22.13 1.27
C LYS A 371 14.80 21.19 0.07
N MET A 372 15.46 20.04 0.16
CA MET A 372 15.39 18.98 -0.84
C MET A 372 15.22 17.61 -0.20
N ILE A 373 14.58 16.71 -0.92
CA ILE A 373 14.48 15.29 -0.62
C ILE A 373 15.20 14.56 -1.75
N LEU A 374 16.08 13.64 -1.37
CA LEU A 374 16.67 12.72 -2.33
C LEU A 374 15.72 11.54 -2.52
N ASP A 375 15.22 11.39 -3.73
CA ASP A 375 14.30 10.33 -4.10
C ASP A 375 15.00 9.29 -4.99
N THR A 376 14.67 8.01 -4.81
CA THR A 376 15.22 6.90 -5.60
C THR A 376 14.23 6.33 -6.61
N GLY A 377 12.95 6.72 -6.55
CA GLY A 377 11.86 6.20 -7.39
C GLY A 377 11.51 7.03 -8.62
N PHE A 378 11.95 8.29 -8.70
CA PHE A 378 11.70 9.16 -9.85
C PHE A 378 12.91 9.26 -10.79
N CYS A 379 12.68 9.73 -12.02
CA CYS A 379 13.75 9.98 -13.01
C CYS A 379 13.99 11.48 -13.24
N THR A 380 13.03 12.35 -12.91
CA THR A 380 13.09 13.79 -13.16
C THR A 380 12.96 14.62 -11.88
N PRO A 381 13.75 15.70 -11.74
CA PRO A 381 13.58 16.65 -10.64
C PRO A 381 12.18 17.29 -10.68
N SER A 382 11.57 17.48 -9.52
CA SER A 382 10.29 18.16 -9.39
C SER A 382 10.25 19.05 -8.14
N LEU A 383 9.30 19.99 -8.10
CA LEU A 383 9.08 20.88 -6.97
C LEU A 383 7.77 20.50 -6.32
N HIS A 384 7.84 19.97 -5.09
CA HIS A 384 6.68 19.55 -4.34
C HIS A 384 5.79 20.74 -3.93
N GLU A 385 4.53 20.47 -3.62
CA GLU A 385 3.58 21.47 -3.15
C GLU A 385 4.02 22.14 -1.84
N LEU A 386 4.70 21.38 -0.98
CA LEU A 386 5.30 21.85 0.26
C LEU A 386 6.54 22.75 0.05
N GLY A 387 6.96 22.98 -1.20
CA GLY A 387 8.07 23.87 -1.53
C GLY A 387 9.46 23.24 -1.41
N HIS A 388 9.56 21.93 -1.19
CA HIS A 388 10.83 21.20 -1.25
C HIS A 388 11.10 20.64 -2.66
N PHE A 389 12.37 20.54 -3.02
CA PHE A 389 12.82 19.92 -4.26
C PHE A 389 12.87 18.40 -4.11
N ASN A 390 12.17 17.67 -4.97
CA ASN A 390 12.31 16.23 -5.09
C ASN A 390 13.37 15.95 -6.15
N ILE A 391 14.53 15.46 -5.71
CA ILE A 391 15.70 15.28 -6.57
C ILE A 391 15.98 13.78 -6.72
N PRO A 392 15.85 13.21 -7.92
CA PRO A 392 16.25 11.84 -8.17
C PRO A 392 17.74 11.61 -7.96
N SER A 393 18.11 10.52 -7.30
CA SER A 393 19.50 10.13 -7.10
C SER A 393 20.26 9.92 -8.42
N ALA A 394 19.54 9.55 -9.49
CA ALA A 394 20.07 9.28 -10.83
C ALA A 394 19.88 10.42 -11.84
N CYS A 395 19.33 11.59 -11.46
CA CYS A 395 19.04 12.68 -12.41
C CYS A 395 20.28 13.22 -13.13
N ASP A 396 20.09 13.81 -14.31
CA ASP A 396 21.13 14.60 -15.00
C ASP A 396 21.46 15.89 -14.22
N LEU A 397 22.74 16.12 -13.96
CA LEU A 397 23.18 17.18 -13.07
C LEU A 397 23.17 18.57 -13.72
N ALA A 398 23.34 18.64 -15.04
CA ALA A 398 23.23 19.91 -15.77
C ALA A 398 21.77 20.40 -15.78
N SER A 399 20.83 19.49 -16.06
CA SER A 399 19.39 19.77 -15.99
C SER A 399 18.94 20.10 -14.57
N LEU A 400 19.49 19.41 -13.56
CA LEU A 400 19.21 19.68 -12.15
C LEU A 400 19.58 21.12 -11.77
N GLN A 401 20.74 21.60 -12.20
CA GLN A 401 21.19 22.95 -11.89
C GLN A 401 20.20 24.01 -12.40
N TRP A 402 19.86 23.93 -13.69
CA TRP A 402 18.90 24.85 -14.30
C TRP A 402 17.53 24.80 -13.63
N PHE A 403 17.06 23.60 -13.30
CA PHE A 403 15.79 23.40 -12.62
C PHE A 403 15.75 24.11 -11.26
N ILE A 404 16.76 23.88 -10.41
CA ILE A 404 16.83 24.48 -9.08
C ILE A 404 16.88 26.01 -9.17
N LEU A 405 17.72 26.57 -10.05
CA LEU A 405 17.85 28.03 -10.20
C LEU A 405 16.54 28.67 -10.65
N THR A 406 15.85 28.06 -11.63
CA THR A 406 14.60 28.56 -12.18
C THR A 406 13.45 28.48 -11.16
N LYS A 407 13.43 27.44 -10.33
CA LYS A 407 12.33 27.17 -9.39
C LYS A 407 12.58 27.65 -7.96
N ALA A 408 13.77 28.15 -7.64
CA ALA A 408 14.14 28.61 -6.30
C ALA A 408 13.18 29.65 -5.71
N GLN A 409 12.74 30.65 -6.49
CA GLN A 409 11.80 31.67 -6.00
C GLN A 409 10.41 31.10 -5.74
N GLU A 410 9.94 30.19 -6.60
CA GLU A 410 8.67 29.48 -6.41
C GLU A 410 8.71 28.63 -5.13
N ALA A 411 9.82 27.91 -4.92
CA ALA A 411 10.05 27.09 -3.73
C ALA A 411 10.01 27.92 -2.43
N ARG A 412 10.68 29.08 -2.40
CA ARG A 412 10.64 30.00 -1.24
C ARG A 412 9.23 30.49 -0.94
N LYS A 413 8.47 30.87 -1.97
CA LYS A 413 7.07 31.32 -1.81
C LYS A 413 6.19 30.20 -1.25
N LYS A 414 6.36 28.97 -1.75
CA LYS A 414 5.65 27.78 -1.25
C LYS A 414 6.00 27.50 0.21
N LEU A 415 7.29 27.46 0.57
CA LEU A 415 7.73 27.23 1.95
C LEU A 415 7.15 28.26 2.92
N LYS A 416 7.21 29.54 2.58
CA LYS A 416 6.63 30.62 3.40
C LYS A 416 5.11 30.44 3.57
N ARG A 417 4.40 30.13 2.48
CA ARG A 417 2.95 29.89 2.52
C ARG A 417 2.59 28.71 3.42
N ILE A 418 3.37 27.63 3.41
CA ILE A 418 3.14 26.48 4.30
C ILE A 418 3.36 26.88 5.75
N GLU A 419 4.43 27.60 6.06
CA GLU A 419 4.70 28.10 7.42
C GLU A 419 3.55 28.99 7.93
N ASP A 420 3.07 29.93 7.10
CA ASP A 420 1.92 30.79 7.43
C ASP A 420 0.64 29.95 7.66
N LEU A 421 0.42 28.90 6.87
CA LEU A 421 -0.73 27.99 7.02
C LEU A 421 -0.63 27.15 8.29
N GLU A 422 0.54 26.66 8.67
CA GLU A 422 0.74 25.87 9.88
C GLU A 422 0.52 26.71 11.15
N VAL A 423 0.94 27.97 11.16
CA VAL A 423 0.63 28.92 12.24
C VAL A 423 -0.87 29.09 12.38
N LYS A 424 -1.54 29.41 11.26
CA LYS A 424 -2.98 29.62 11.22
C LYS A 424 -3.78 28.37 11.58
N GLU A 425 -3.30 27.20 11.18
CA GLU A 425 -3.89 25.92 11.54
C GLU A 425 -3.90 25.72 13.05
N ARG A 426 -2.77 25.98 13.73
CA ARG A 426 -2.69 25.84 15.20
C ARG A 426 -3.64 26.78 15.92
N GLU A 427 -3.69 28.04 15.50
CA GLU A 427 -4.60 29.04 16.08
C GLU A 427 -6.07 28.63 15.93
N LEU A 428 -6.46 28.21 14.73
CA LEU A 428 -7.84 27.81 14.45
C LEU A 428 -8.22 26.48 15.12
N LEU A 429 -7.28 25.54 15.21
CA LEU A 429 -7.49 24.27 15.90
C LEU A 429 -7.77 24.52 17.38
N GLN A 430 -7.00 25.40 18.02
CA GLN A 430 -7.24 25.81 19.40
C GLN A 430 -8.61 26.48 19.55
N ALA A 431 -8.92 27.47 18.70
CA ALA A 431 -10.21 28.17 18.73
C ALA A 431 -11.40 27.22 18.54
N CYS A 432 -11.31 26.24 17.62
CA CYS A 432 -12.36 25.24 17.41
C CYS A 432 -12.52 24.33 18.63
N THR A 433 -11.40 23.92 19.22
CA THR A 433 -11.39 23.05 20.40
C THR A 433 -12.10 23.73 21.56
N GLU A 434 -11.81 25.02 21.78
CA GLU A 434 -12.44 25.83 22.81
C GLU A 434 -13.92 26.10 22.52
N LYS A 435 -14.25 26.60 21.31
CA LYS A 435 -15.63 26.95 20.92
C LYS A 435 -16.60 25.78 21.11
N HIS A 436 -16.19 24.58 20.70
CA HIS A 436 -17.03 23.38 20.73
C HIS A 436 -16.81 22.52 21.97
N SER A 437 -15.95 22.96 22.91
CA SER A 437 -15.59 22.20 24.11
C SER A 437 -15.16 20.76 23.78
N LEU A 438 -14.39 20.60 22.70
CA LEU A 438 -13.87 19.31 22.26
C LEU A 438 -12.81 18.83 23.24
N ARG A 439 -12.78 17.52 23.49
CA ARG A 439 -11.68 16.91 24.27
C ARG A 439 -10.42 16.79 23.43
N MET A 440 -10.56 16.58 22.12
CA MET A 440 -9.44 16.54 21.18
C MET A 440 -9.91 16.88 19.77
N LEU A 441 -9.13 17.69 19.06
CA LEU A 441 -9.28 17.96 17.63
C LEU A 441 -7.95 17.65 16.93
N TYR A 442 -7.98 16.82 15.91
CA TYR A 442 -6.81 16.50 15.10
C TYR A 442 -7.21 16.18 13.66
N LYS A 443 -6.22 16.00 12.78
CA LYS A 443 -6.43 15.64 11.38
C LYS A 443 -5.70 14.35 11.02
N GLU A 444 -6.20 13.62 10.04
CA GLU A 444 -5.45 12.55 9.40
C GLU A 444 -4.29 13.10 8.56
N SER A 445 -3.22 12.32 8.38
CA SER A 445 -2.04 12.73 7.59
C SER A 445 -2.36 13.04 6.12
N SER A 446 -3.49 12.54 5.62
CA SER A 446 -4.00 12.79 4.26
C SER A 446 -4.65 14.17 4.10
N VAL A 447 -4.92 14.88 5.19
CA VAL A 447 -5.55 16.21 5.20
C VAL A 447 -4.46 17.27 5.30
N SER A 448 -4.36 18.12 4.27
CA SER A 448 -3.38 19.21 4.24
C SER A 448 -3.71 20.32 5.25
N SER A 449 -2.72 21.13 5.61
CA SER A 449 -2.93 22.32 6.46
C SER A 449 -3.92 23.31 5.87
N ALA A 450 -3.94 23.46 4.54
CA ALA A 450 -4.90 24.33 3.87
C ALA A 450 -6.35 23.83 4.04
N GLN A 451 -6.56 22.52 3.89
CA GLN A 451 -7.87 21.88 4.11
C GLN A 451 -8.29 21.99 5.58
N MET A 452 -7.38 21.72 6.51
CA MET A 452 -7.65 21.86 7.95
C MET A 452 -8.03 23.29 8.33
N VAL A 453 -7.32 24.31 7.83
CA VAL A 453 -7.64 25.72 8.03
C VAL A 453 -9.02 26.06 7.48
N SER A 454 -9.37 25.58 6.28
CA SER A 454 -10.68 25.81 5.68
C SER A 454 -11.80 25.16 6.50
N CYS A 455 -11.61 23.91 6.91
CA CYS A 455 -12.50 23.16 7.78
C CYS A 455 -12.72 23.89 9.11
N CYS A 456 -11.64 24.25 9.82
CA CYS A 456 -11.75 24.91 11.12
C CYS A 456 -12.50 26.24 11.04
N LYS A 457 -12.29 27.04 9.99
CA LYS A 457 -13.07 28.29 9.80
C LYS A 457 -14.57 28.02 9.72
N ARG A 458 -14.98 27.01 8.94
CA ARG A 458 -16.39 26.61 8.82
C ARG A 458 -16.95 26.07 10.13
N LEU A 459 -16.17 25.27 10.87
CA LEU A 459 -16.56 24.84 12.21
C LEU A 459 -16.76 26.02 13.16
N LEU A 460 -16.02 27.12 12.99
CA LEU A 460 -16.18 28.33 13.80
C LEU A 460 -17.37 29.21 13.39
N GLU A 461 -18.06 28.94 12.28
CA GLU A 461 -19.23 29.72 11.86
C GLU A 461 -20.48 29.29 12.63
N GLU A 462 -20.70 27.98 12.80
CA GLU A 462 -21.91 27.44 13.45
C GLU A 462 -21.58 26.81 14.82
N PRO A 463 -22.54 26.73 15.76
CA PRO A 463 -22.40 25.91 16.96
C PRO A 463 -22.80 24.46 16.67
N PHE A 464 -22.02 23.50 17.16
CA PHE A 464 -22.34 22.07 17.06
C PHE A 464 -22.39 21.46 18.47
N PRO A 465 -23.54 21.51 19.17
CA PRO A 465 -23.66 21.03 20.54
C PRO A 465 -23.24 19.56 20.73
N SER A 466 -23.56 18.71 19.76
CA SER A 466 -23.22 17.27 19.76
C SER A 466 -21.72 16.97 19.75
N LEU A 467 -20.86 17.98 19.54
CA LEU A 467 -19.41 17.83 19.64
C LEU A 467 -18.87 17.97 21.08
N GLN A 468 -19.69 18.42 22.04
CA GLN A 468 -19.23 18.69 23.39
C GLN A 468 -18.60 17.44 24.04
N GLY A 469 -17.35 17.58 24.49
CA GLY A 469 -16.58 16.50 25.12
C GLY A 469 -16.14 15.37 24.17
N MET A 470 -16.43 15.48 22.87
CA MET A 470 -16.07 14.48 21.87
C MET A 470 -14.63 14.63 21.40
N HIS A 471 -14.15 13.59 20.74
CA HIS A 471 -12.91 13.60 19.96
C HIS A 471 -13.27 13.72 18.49
N LEU A 472 -12.75 14.77 17.84
CA LEU A 472 -13.03 15.05 16.43
C LEU A 472 -11.76 14.88 15.59
N CYS A 473 -11.88 14.06 14.56
CA CYS A 473 -10.86 13.81 13.56
C CYS A 473 -11.32 14.38 12.21
N ILE A 474 -10.50 15.23 11.61
CA ILE A 474 -10.74 15.73 10.26
C ILE A 474 -10.12 14.76 9.25
N SER A 475 -10.95 14.23 8.34
CA SER A 475 -10.61 13.21 7.34
C SER A 475 -11.22 13.59 5.97
N HIS A 476 -11.45 12.59 5.11
CA HIS A 476 -12.13 12.73 3.79
C HIS A 476 -13.48 12.01 3.73
N PHE A 477 -13.99 11.51 4.86
CA PHE A 477 -15.23 10.73 4.90
C PHE A 477 -15.84 10.76 6.30
N TYR A 478 -17.15 10.54 6.35
CA TYR A 478 -17.85 10.37 7.62
C TYR A 478 -17.62 8.99 8.21
N SER A 479 -17.25 8.92 9.49
CA SER A 479 -17.16 7.66 10.22
C SER A 479 -17.18 7.86 11.73
N VAL A 480 -17.63 6.84 12.46
CA VAL A 480 -17.46 6.76 13.92
C VAL A 480 -16.50 5.63 14.23
N LEU A 481 -15.28 5.96 14.66
CA LEU A 481 -14.25 4.97 14.94
C LEU A 481 -14.66 4.06 16.11
N GLN A 482 -14.04 2.88 16.19
CA GLN A 482 -14.33 1.91 17.25
C GLN A 482 -14.07 2.47 18.66
N ASP A 483 -13.14 3.42 18.78
CA ASP A 483 -12.81 4.06 20.04
C ASP A 483 -13.65 5.33 20.32
N GLY A 484 -14.64 5.63 19.48
CA GLY A 484 -15.60 6.73 19.67
C GLY A 484 -15.19 8.08 19.09
N ASP A 485 -14.05 8.15 18.38
CA ASP A 485 -13.66 9.37 17.66
C ASP A 485 -14.59 9.57 16.45
N LEU A 486 -15.10 10.79 16.30
CA LEU A 486 -15.91 11.22 15.17
C LEU A 486 -14.96 11.64 14.03
N CYS A 487 -15.10 11.02 12.86
CA CYS A 487 -14.40 11.44 11.65
C CYS A 487 -15.37 12.18 10.74
N ILE A 488 -15.01 13.40 10.36
CA ILE A 488 -15.78 14.21 9.40
C ILE A 488 -14.91 14.61 8.21
N PRO A 489 -15.46 14.69 6.99
CA PRO A 489 -14.73 15.21 5.85
C PRO A 489 -14.42 16.69 6.07
N TRP A 490 -13.23 17.16 5.65
CA TRP A 490 -12.85 18.58 5.74
C TRP A 490 -13.75 19.52 4.91
N ASP A 491 -14.46 18.98 3.92
CA ASP A 491 -15.31 19.66 2.94
C ASP A 491 -16.78 19.22 2.99
N TRP A 492 -17.32 18.95 4.18
CA TRP A 492 -18.74 18.57 4.35
C TRP A 492 -19.71 19.53 3.65
N LYS A 493 -20.91 19.05 3.31
CA LYS A 493 -21.98 19.91 2.79
C LYS A 493 -22.75 20.55 3.95
N SER A 494 -23.01 21.85 3.80
CA SER A 494 -23.85 22.65 4.71
C SER A 494 -25.31 22.23 4.60
#